data_AF-A0A399FDG5-F1
#
_entry.id   AF-A0A399FDG5-F1
#
_cell.length_a   1.000
_cell.length_b   1.000
_cell.length_c   1.000
_cell.angle_alpha   90.00
_cell.angle_beta   90.00
_cell.angle_gamma   90.00
#
_symmetry.space_group_name_H-M   'P 1'
#
loop_
_entity.id
_entity.type
_entity.pdbx_description
1 polymer ?
#
loop_
_entity_poly.entity_id
_entity_poly.type
_entity_poly.pdbx_seq_one_letter_code
_entity_poly.pdbx_strand_id
1 'polypeptide(L)'
;MKRVALLVFCAVALAASTKERVITIESPDASARRTGDLTNGPWVYEATKVGSLVGKVKDLQIVALKATLSAPPGKSMQAAEGARVATFENSVTVKRDRMTATGPKLVYSEATGKGVLEGGAKMHQDPKDSKSDPVDVVAPRMTFEVDTNISTSEGGVSLKNGRQEGRSQTVYYEEDRGLAIFTDENQVVLTRKRDNGDLIIQGKEIRSLTEAKRLIATGGVTLIDGDITTTGASLYYDDNTGEAIILGDRAKGLPAKSVNKKDGATLSSGTLKQNVNNKRVQLYNQPFKLPEADFKKAGS
;
A
#
# COMPACT_ATOMS: atom_id res chain seq x y z
N MET A 1 53.21 -6.52 -0.25
CA MET A 1 52.51 -6.76 -1.53
C MET A 1 51.02 -6.93 -1.24
N LYS A 2 50.22 -5.91 -1.59
CA LYS A 2 48.78 -5.82 -1.29
C LYS A 2 48.00 -6.71 -2.26
N ARG A 3 47.22 -7.67 -1.74
CA ARG A 3 46.22 -8.39 -2.53
C ARG A 3 44.87 -7.72 -2.31
N VAL A 4 44.46 -6.94 -3.31
CA VAL A 4 43.11 -6.38 -3.40
C VAL A 4 42.21 -7.49 -3.95
N ALA A 5 41.31 -8.00 -3.13
CA ALA A 5 40.23 -8.89 -3.56
C ALA A 5 39.06 -8.02 -4.02
N LEU A 6 38.84 -7.97 -5.33
CA LEU A 6 37.69 -7.33 -5.96
C LEU A 6 36.48 -8.26 -5.80
N LEU A 7 35.59 -7.93 -4.86
CA LEU A 7 34.28 -8.58 -4.71
C LEU A 7 33.35 -8.03 -5.79
N VAL A 8 33.08 -8.85 -6.81
CA VAL A 8 32.05 -8.58 -7.83
C VAL A 8 30.69 -8.80 -7.18
N PHE A 9 29.94 -7.72 -6.96
CA PHE A 9 28.51 -7.79 -6.67
C PHE A 9 27.77 -8.14 -7.97
N CYS A 10 27.36 -9.39 -8.12
CA CYS A 10 26.33 -9.75 -9.09
C CYS A 10 24.98 -9.21 -8.60
N ALA A 11 24.56 -8.07 -9.14
CA ALA A 11 23.17 -7.65 -9.11
C ALA A 11 22.36 -8.65 -9.95
N VAL A 12 21.66 -9.58 -9.31
CA VAL A 12 20.66 -10.40 -9.98
C VAL A 12 19.44 -9.51 -10.20
N ALA A 13 19.42 -8.79 -11.31
CA ALA A 13 18.17 -8.29 -11.85
C ALA A 13 17.37 -9.52 -12.31
N LEU A 14 16.33 -9.89 -11.55
CA LEU A 14 15.32 -10.82 -12.02
C LEU A 14 14.72 -10.22 -13.29
N ALA A 15 15.14 -10.72 -14.44
CA ALA A 15 14.48 -10.48 -15.70
C ALA A 15 13.11 -11.19 -15.65
N ALA A 16 12.12 -10.51 -15.07
CA ALA A 16 10.73 -10.84 -15.35
C ALA A 16 10.58 -10.85 -16.88
N SER A 17 10.04 -11.94 -17.41
CA SER A 17 9.87 -12.13 -18.84
C SER A 17 9.20 -10.89 -19.43
N THR A 18 9.87 -10.20 -20.35
CA THR A 18 9.34 -8.98 -21.01
C THR A 18 7.97 -9.22 -21.63
N LYS A 19 7.64 -10.48 -21.96
CA LYS A 19 6.32 -10.90 -22.46
C LYS A 19 5.19 -10.73 -21.45
N GLU A 20 5.46 -10.89 -20.15
CA GLU A 20 4.42 -10.76 -19.10
C GLU A 20 3.97 -9.31 -18.89
N ARG A 21 4.78 -8.35 -19.35
CA ARG A 21 4.48 -6.91 -19.29
C ARG A 21 3.87 -6.37 -20.59
N VAL A 22 3.72 -7.19 -21.61
CA VAL A 22 3.14 -6.77 -22.89
C VAL A 22 1.65 -6.55 -22.70
N ILE A 23 1.17 -5.33 -22.96
CA ILE A 23 -0.24 -5.01 -22.89
C ILE A 23 -0.92 -5.32 -24.22
N THR A 24 -2.09 -5.96 -24.15
CA THR A 24 -3.01 -6.11 -25.28
C THR A 24 -4.21 -5.20 -25.07
N ILE A 25 -4.67 -4.53 -26.12
CA ILE A 25 -5.88 -3.70 -26.08
C ILE A 25 -6.91 -4.36 -26.99
N GLU A 26 -7.97 -4.86 -26.37
CA GLU A 26 -9.11 -5.47 -27.02
C GLU A 26 -10.26 -4.48 -27.13
N SER A 27 -11.01 -4.61 -28.22
CA SER A 27 -12.19 -3.81 -28.52
C SER A 27 -13.37 -4.75 -28.76
N PRO A 28 -13.94 -5.36 -27.69
CA PRO A 28 -14.99 -6.37 -27.81
C PRO A 28 -16.30 -5.85 -28.42
N ASP A 29 -16.50 -4.53 -28.46
CA ASP A 29 -17.69 -3.89 -29.01
C ASP A 29 -17.41 -3.32 -30.41
N ALA A 30 -18.33 -3.53 -31.35
CA ALA A 30 -18.23 -3.03 -32.72
C ALA A 30 -18.19 -1.49 -32.83
N SER A 31 -18.58 -0.77 -31.77
CA SER A 31 -18.51 0.69 -31.70
C SER A 31 -17.09 1.25 -31.55
N ALA A 32 -16.13 0.42 -31.16
CA ALA A 32 -14.76 0.85 -30.96
C ALA A 32 -14.04 1.08 -32.29
N ARG A 33 -13.37 2.21 -32.42
CA ARG A 33 -12.58 2.57 -33.61
C ARG A 33 -11.10 2.61 -33.25
N ARG A 34 -10.26 2.06 -34.15
CA ARG A 34 -8.80 2.18 -34.07
C ARG A 34 -8.30 3.10 -35.17
N THR A 35 -7.47 4.07 -34.82
CA THR A 35 -6.81 5.01 -35.75
C THR A 35 -5.30 5.06 -35.47
N GLY A 36 -4.55 5.69 -36.39
CA GLY A 36 -3.09 5.86 -36.29
C GLY A 36 -2.29 5.06 -37.33
N ASP A 37 -0.97 5.27 -37.34
CA ASP A 37 -0.04 4.52 -38.20
C ASP A 37 0.08 3.08 -37.71
N LEU A 38 -0.26 2.11 -38.56
CA LEU A 38 -0.22 0.69 -38.20
C LEU A 38 1.19 0.18 -37.89
N THR A 39 2.22 0.81 -38.44
CA THR A 39 3.63 0.45 -38.27
C THR A 39 4.25 1.19 -37.09
N ASN A 40 4.06 2.50 -37.02
CA ASN A 40 4.81 3.37 -36.09
C ASN A 40 3.98 3.88 -34.91
N GLY A 41 2.65 3.77 -34.98
CA GLY A 41 1.75 4.31 -33.98
C GLY A 41 1.71 5.85 -33.97
N PRO A 42 1.12 6.45 -32.93
CA PRO A 42 0.42 5.76 -31.85
C PRO A 42 -0.84 5.06 -32.36
N TRP A 43 -1.19 3.92 -31.77
CA TRP A 43 -2.49 3.30 -31.99
C TRP A 43 -3.49 3.90 -31.00
N VAL A 44 -4.50 4.59 -31.53
CA VAL A 44 -5.54 5.23 -30.74
C VAL A 44 -6.82 4.42 -30.86
N TYR A 45 -7.42 4.09 -29.72
CA TYR A 45 -8.66 3.33 -29.59
C TYR A 45 -9.68 4.21 -28.89
N GLU A 46 -10.87 4.35 -29.48
CA GLU A 46 -11.96 5.15 -28.94
C GLU A 46 -13.27 4.38 -28.98
N ALA A 47 -14.05 4.45 -27.90
CA ALA A 47 -15.38 3.86 -27.81
C ALA A 47 -16.35 4.83 -27.11
N THR A 48 -17.64 4.66 -27.37
CA THR A 48 -18.71 5.51 -26.80
C THR A 48 -19.37 4.90 -25.56
N LYS A 49 -19.13 3.60 -25.30
CA LYS A 49 -19.73 2.86 -24.19
C LYS A 49 -18.65 2.34 -23.24
N VAL A 50 -18.89 2.51 -21.93
CA VAL A 50 -17.98 2.00 -20.89
C VAL A 50 -17.94 0.48 -20.96
N GLY A 51 -16.74 -0.11 -20.89
CA GLY A 51 -16.56 -1.56 -21.06
C GLY A 51 -16.13 -1.98 -22.46
N SER A 52 -16.17 -1.07 -23.44
CA SER A 52 -15.91 -1.40 -24.85
C SER A 52 -14.43 -1.38 -25.24
N LEU A 53 -13.54 -0.83 -24.40
CA LEU A 53 -12.08 -0.98 -24.53
C LEU A 53 -11.51 -1.64 -23.28
N VAL A 54 -10.74 -2.70 -23.50
CA VAL A 54 -10.16 -3.53 -22.43
C VAL A 54 -8.67 -3.73 -22.70
N GLY A 55 -7.83 -3.08 -21.91
CA GLY A 55 -6.41 -3.41 -21.77
C GLY A 55 -6.23 -4.64 -20.88
N LYS A 56 -5.38 -5.58 -21.28
CA LYS A 56 -5.00 -6.74 -20.46
C LYS A 56 -3.49 -6.85 -20.39
N VAL A 57 -2.97 -7.03 -19.18
CA VAL A 57 -1.57 -7.34 -18.93
C VAL A 57 -1.45 -8.20 -17.68
N LYS A 58 -0.88 -9.40 -17.83
CA LYS A 58 -0.87 -10.44 -16.78
C LYS A 58 -2.27 -10.64 -16.18
N ASP A 59 -2.46 -10.27 -14.93
CA ASP A 59 -3.68 -10.40 -14.14
C ASP A 59 -4.49 -9.08 -14.06
N LEU A 60 -3.98 -8.01 -14.66
CA LEU A 60 -4.53 -6.68 -14.59
C LEU A 60 -5.39 -6.40 -15.82
N GLN A 61 -6.64 -6.03 -15.58
CA GLN A 61 -7.60 -5.61 -16.60
C GLN A 61 -7.88 -4.10 -16.46
N ILE A 62 -7.78 -3.36 -17.57
CA ILE A 62 -7.97 -1.91 -17.61
C ILE A 62 -9.13 -1.62 -18.56
N VAL A 63 -10.21 -1.04 -18.05
CA VAL A 63 -11.38 -0.64 -18.83
C VAL A 63 -11.39 0.87 -18.95
N ALA A 64 -11.62 1.39 -20.16
CA ALA A 64 -11.69 2.83 -20.42
C ALA A 64 -12.57 3.13 -21.65
N LEU A 65 -12.78 4.42 -21.95
CA LEU A 65 -13.42 4.87 -23.19
C LEU A 65 -12.40 5.28 -24.27
N LYS A 66 -11.18 5.59 -23.87
CA LYS A 66 -10.06 5.89 -24.77
C LYS A 66 -8.79 5.19 -24.32
N ALA A 67 -8.07 4.61 -25.26
CA ALA A 67 -6.73 4.09 -25.03
C ALA A 67 -5.77 4.54 -26.14
N THR A 68 -4.55 4.92 -25.79
CA THR A 68 -3.48 5.28 -26.73
C THR A 68 -2.26 4.44 -26.43
N LEU A 69 -1.79 3.66 -27.40
CA LEU A 69 -0.57 2.86 -27.28
C LEU A 69 0.52 3.46 -28.16
N SER A 70 1.67 3.77 -27.57
CA SER A 70 2.78 4.44 -28.25
C SER A 70 4.08 3.67 -28.11
N ALA A 71 4.84 3.59 -29.19
CA ALA A 71 6.22 3.14 -29.19
C ALA A 71 7.18 4.27 -28.74
N PRO A 72 8.35 3.93 -28.16
CA PRO A 72 9.43 4.90 -28.00
C PRO A 72 9.88 5.49 -29.35
N PRO A 73 10.45 6.70 -29.37
CA PRO A 73 10.95 7.33 -30.59
C PRO A 73 11.90 6.42 -31.38
N GLY A 74 11.70 6.34 -32.70
CA GLY A 74 12.57 5.59 -33.61
C GLY A 74 12.34 4.07 -33.65
N LYS A 75 11.28 3.56 -32.99
CA LYS A 75 10.88 2.14 -33.07
C LYS A 75 9.49 1.98 -33.66
N SER A 76 9.30 0.91 -34.43
CA SER A 76 7.96 0.46 -34.81
C SER A 76 7.23 -0.11 -33.60
N MET A 77 5.90 -0.19 -33.69
CA MET A 77 5.05 -0.74 -32.63
C MET A 77 5.39 -2.19 -32.28
N GLN A 78 5.80 -2.98 -33.27
CA GLN A 78 6.22 -4.38 -33.07
C GLN A 78 7.60 -4.47 -32.43
N ALA A 79 8.58 -3.67 -32.88
CA ALA A 79 9.93 -3.65 -32.31
C ALA A 79 9.97 -3.01 -30.90
N ALA A 80 8.91 -2.31 -30.52
CA ALA A 80 8.78 -1.66 -29.24
C ALA A 80 8.12 -2.52 -28.15
N GLU A 81 7.61 -3.73 -28.46
CA GLU A 81 7.02 -4.61 -27.45
C GLU A 81 7.94 -4.82 -26.24
N GLY A 82 7.39 -4.67 -25.03
CA GLY A 82 8.14 -4.66 -23.78
C GLY A 82 8.69 -3.28 -23.41
N ALA A 83 8.48 -2.26 -24.24
CA ALA A 83 8.90 -0.88 -23.99
C ALA A 83 7.82 0.16 -24.37
N ARG A 84 6.61 -0.26 -24.76
CA ARG A 84 5.53 0.66 -25.12
C ARG A 84 4.92 1.31 -23.89
N VAL A 85 4.20 2.39 -24.13
CA VAL A 85 3.41 3.09 -23.12
C VAL A 85 1.95 3.12 -23.57
N ALA A 86 1.06 2.64 -22.70
CA ALA A 86 -0.38 2.70 -22.90
C ALA A 86 -1.00 3.75 -21.97
N THR A 87 -1.78 4.67 -22.52
CA THR A 87 -2.54 5.67 -21.77
C THR A 87 -4.02 5.41 -21.92
N PHE A 88 -4.73 5.23 -20.81
CA PHE A 88 -6.17 5.02 -20.73
C PHE A 88 -6.82 6.25 -20.11
N GLU A 89 -7.93 6.71 -20.70
CA GLU A 89 -8.59 7.97 -20.32
C GLU A 89 -10.12 7.83 -20.37
N ASN A 90 -10.81 8.85 -19.85
CA ASN A 90 -12.26 8.99 -19.84
C ASN A 90 -12.95 7.85 -19.05
N SER A 91 -12.79 7.89 -17.73
CA SER A 91 -13.34 6.90 -16.76
C SER A 91 -12.66 5.54 -16.83
N VAL A 92 -11.47 5.47 -16.23
CA VAL A 92 -10.68 4.25 -16.11
C VAL A 92 -11.16 3.41 -14.93
N THR A 93 -11.33 2.12 -15.16
CA THR A 93 -11.50 1.10 -14.13
C THR A 93 -10.41 0.04 -14.27
N VAL A 94 -9.63 -0.17 -13.21
CA VAL A 94 -8.62 -1.22 -13.11
C VAL A 94 -9.21 -2.35 -12.27
N LYS A 95 -9.02 -3.59 -12.70
CA LYS A 95 -9.41 -4.78 -11.96
C LYS A 95 -8.25 -5.75 -11.84
N ARG A 96 -8.10 -6.35 -10.65
CA ARG A 96 -7.20 -7.45 -10.35
C ARG A 96 -7.81 -8.26 -9.21
N ASP A 97 -8.08 -9.53 -9.44
CA ASP A 97 -8.76 -10.40 -8.46
C ASP A 97 -10.01 -9.72 -7.85
N ARG A 98 -10.04 -9.51 -6.53
CA ARG A 98 -11.13 -8.86 -5.78
C ARG A 98 -11.01 -7.33 -5.70
N MET A 99 -9.96 -6.76 -6.28
CA MET A 99 -9.70 -5.32 -6.26
C MET A 99 -10.23 -4.66 -7.54
N THR A 100 -10.95 -3.57 -7.35
CA THR A 100 -11.36 -2.63 -8.39
C THR A 100 -10.89 -1.22 -8.02
N ALA A 101 -10.13 -0.56 -8.89
CA ALA A 101 -9.75 0.84 -8.74
C ALA A 101 -10.31 1.70 -9.87
N THR A 102 -10.68 2.94 -9.56
CA THR A 102 -11.31 3.87 -10.51
C THR A 102 -10.61 5.22 -10.48
N GLY A 103 -10.51 5.86 -11.64
CA GLY A 103 -9.89 7.18 -11.79
C GLY A 103 -10.04 7.72 -13.22
N PRO A 104 -9.71 8.98 -13.46
CA PRO A 104 -9.88 9.59 -14.79
C PRO A 104 -8.86 9.12 -15.82
N LYS A 105 -7.63 8.79 -15.39
CA LYS A 105 -6.51 8.46 -16.29
C LYS A 105 -5.57 7.43 -15.70
N LEU A 106 -5.14 6.46 -16.51
CA LEU A 106 -4.08 5.52 -16.18
C LEU A 106 -3.00 5.49 -17.25
N VAL A 107 -1.73 5.51 -16.83
CA VAL A 107 -0.57 5.33 -17.71
C VAL A 107 0.14 4.03 -17.33
N TYR A 108 0.22 3.09 -18.26
CA TYR A 108 0.93 1.83 -18.11
C TYR A 108 2.21 1.82 -18.96
N SER A 109 3.31 1.37 -18.36
CA SER A 109 4.62 1.24 -19.03
C SER A 109 5.07 -0.22 -19.05
N GLU A 110 5.20 -0.79 -20.25
CA GLU A 110 5.70 -2.16 -20.43
C GLU A 110 7.16 -2.30 -19.97
N ALA A 111 7.95 -1.23 -20.11
CA ALA A 111 9.36 -1.21 -19.71
C ALA A 111 9.54 -1.46 -18.20
N THR A 112 8.62 -0.93 -17.39
CA THR A 112 8.71 -0.96 -15.92
C THR A 112 7.72 -1.90 -15.27
N GLY A 113 6.69 -2.34 -16.00
CA GLY A 113 5.59 -3.12 -15.43
C GLY A 113 4.67 -2.31 -14.51
N LYS A 114 4.72 -0.96 -14.56
CA LYS A 114 3.95 -0.08 -13.67
C LYS A 114 2.76 0.55 -14.38
N GLY A 115 1.58 0.45 -13.76
CA GLY A 115 0.38 1.18 -14.11
C GLY A 115 0.09 2.27 -13.08
N VAL A 116 0.04 3.52 -13.50
CA VAL A 116 -0.18 4.68 -12.62
C VAL A 116 -1.56 5.27 -12.91
N LEU A 117 -2.46 5.18 -11.93
CA LEU A 117 -3.79 5.78 -11.92
C LEU A 117 -3.74 7.12 -11.19
N GLU A 118 -4.10 8.22 -11.86
CA GLU A 118 -4.00 9.59 -11.33
C GLU A 118 -5.32 10.34 -11.38
N GLY A 119 -5.42 11.42 -10.61
CA GLY A 119 -6.56 12.35 -10.64
C GLY A 119 -7.66 11.99 -9.63
N GLY A 120 -7.28 11.46 -8.47
CA GLY A 120 -8.22 11.08 -7.40
C GLY A 120 -8.68 9.63 -7.54
N ALA A 121 -7.72 8.71 -7.42
CA ALA A 121 -7.95 7.29 -7.48
C ALA A 121 -8.76 6.79 -6.26
N LYS A 122 -9.71 5.90 -6.53
CA LYS A 122 -10.52 5.21 -5.52
C LYS A 122 -10.45 3.71 -5.76
N MET A 123 -10.01 2.96 -4.76
CA MET A 123 -9.91 1.51 -4.79
C MET A 123 -10.92 0.91 -3.82
N HIS A 124 -11.61 -0.12 -4.28
CA HIS A 124 -12.46 -0.98 -3.50
C HIS A 124 -11.95 -2.41 -3.63
N GLN A 125 -11.86 -3.13 -2.53
CA GLN A 125 -11.55 -4.54 -2.51
C GLN A 125 -12.66 -5.29 -1.80
N ASP A 126 -13.28 -6.22 -2.53
CA ASP A 126 -14.31 -7.09 -1.97
C ASP A 126 -13.71 -7.92 -0.82
N PRO A 127 -14.50 -8.30 0.20
CA PRO A 127 -14.02 -9.12 1.29
C PRO A 127 -13.62 -10.53 0.81
N LYS A 128 -12.76 -11.22 1.59
CA LYS A 128 -12.36 -12.61 1.27
C LYS A 128 -13.48 -13.60 1.52
N ASP A 129 -14.30 -13.31 2.54
CA ASP A 129 -15.40 -14.14 3.00
C ASP A 129 -16.48 -13.26 3.67
N SER A 130 -17.59 -13.87 4.06
CA SER A 130 -18.71 -13.17 4.71
C SER A 130 -18.42 -12.61 6.11
N LYS A 131 -17.24 -12.89 6.68
CA LYS A 131 -16.82 -12.42 8.01
C LYS A 131 -15.84 -11.26 7.93
N SER A 132 -15.33 -10.96 6.74
CA SER A 132 -14.37 -9.91 6.48
C SER A 132 -15.08 -8.67 5.96
N ASP A 133 -14.57 -7.50 6.32
CA ASP A 133 -15.06 -6.24 5.80
C ASP A 133 -14.38 -5.90 4.46
N PRO A 134 -15.05 -5.20 3.53
CA PRO A 134 -14.41 -4.66 2.34
C PRO A 134 -13.35 -3.61 2.72
N VAL A 135 -12.38 -3.40 1.82
CA VAL A 135 -11.35 -2.36 1.98
C VAL A 135 -11.58 -1.27 0.94
N ASP A 136 -11.75 -0.04 1.41
CA ASP A 136 -11.83 1.15 0.57
C ASP A 136 -10.57 1.99 0.77
N VAL A 137 -9.94 2.44 -0.32
CA VAL A 137 -8.79 3.35 -0.30
C VAL A 137 -9.04 4.51 -1.25
N VAL A 138 -8.78 5.72 -0.78
CA VAL A 138 -8.83 6.94 -1.59
C VAL A 138 -7.47 7.62 -1.53
N ALA A 139 -6.93 7.98 -2.70
CA ALA A 139 -5.65 8.68 -2.81
C ALA A 139 -5.59 9.50 -4.10
N PRO A 140 -4.85 10.61 -4.16
CA PRO A 140 -4.62 11.32 -5.42
C PRO A 140 -4.02 10.47 -6.54
N ARG A 141 -3.13 9.54 -6.19
CA ARG A 141 -2.41 8.66 -7.12
C ARG A 141 -2.28 7.23 -6.57
N MET A 142 -2.44 6.24 -7.45
CA MET A 142 -2.19 4.83 -7.16
C MET A 142 -1.29 4.23 -8.24
N THR A 143 -0.30 3.46 -7.84
CA THR A 143 0.60 2.71 -8.73
C THR A 143 0.41 1.22 -8.50
N PHE A 144 0.25 0.46 -9.57
CA PHE A 144 0.12 -1.00 -9.59
C PHE A 144 1.33 -1.59 -10.29
N GLU A 145 2.05 -2.49 -9.63
CA GLU A 145 3.18 -3.22 -10.19
C GLU A 145 2.72 -4.62 -10.59
N VAL A 146 2.92 -5.01 -11.84
CA VAL A 146 2.49 -6.33 -12.34
C VAL A 146 3.48 -7.44 -12.02
N ASP A 147 4.75 -7.11 -11.83
CA ASP A 147 5.78 -8.11 -11.57
C ASP A 147 5.74 -8.63 -10.13
N THR A 148 5.41 -7.75 -9.19
CA THR A 148 5.61 -7.96 -7.74
C THR A 148 4.31 -8.03 -6.95
N ASN A 149 3.15 -7.83 -7.58
CA ASN A 149 1.85 -7.72 -6.89
C ASN A 149 1.88 -6.68 -5.76
N ILE A 150 2.60 -5.59 -6.00
CA ILE A 150 2.71 -4.45 -5.10
C ILE A 150 1.81 -3.33 -5.61
N SER A 151 1.12 -2.67 -4.69
CA SER A 151 0.46 -1.41 -4.95
C SER A 151 0.95 -0.31 -4.01
N THR A 152 1.04 0.91 -4.53
CA THR A 152 1.40 2.10 -3.74
C THR A 152 0.35 3.18 -3.96
N SER A 153 -0.23 3.70 -2.87
CA SER A 153 -1.15 4.84 -2.86
C SER A 153 -0.46 6.06 -2.25
N GLU A 154 -0.58 7.24 -2.85
CA GLU A 154 0.22 8.42 -2.49
C GLU A 154 -0.57 9.74 -2.58
N GLY A 155 -0.14 10.73 -1.80
CA GLY A 155 -0.63 12.12 -1.86
C GLY A 155 -1.65 12.48 -0.79
N GLY A 156 -1.77 11.68 0.27
CA GLY A 156 -2.83 11.82 1.28
C GLY A 156 -3.86 10.71 1.11
N VAL A 157 -3.53 9.57 1.69
CA VAL A 157 -4.30 8.33 1.63
C VAL A 157 -5.30 8.27 2.78
N SER A 158 -6.53 7.90 2.45
CA SER A 158 -7.56 7.52 3.41
C SER A 158 -7.95 6.07 3.15
N LEU A 159 -7.81 5.21 4.16
CA LEU A 159 -8.22 3.81 4.11
C LEU A 159 -9.39 3.57 5.08
N LYS A 160 -10.34 2.74 4.67
CA LYS A 160 -11.42 2.25 5.53
C LYS A 160 -11.58 0.73 5.35
N ASN A 161 -11.68 0.03 6.47
CA ASN A 161 -12.01 -1.40 6.51
C ASN A 161 -12.92 -1.67 7.70
N GLY A 162 -14.23 -1.76 7.44
CA GLY A 162 -15.24 -1.90 8.49
C GLY A 162 -15.18 -0.80 9.54
N ARG A 163 -14.85 -1.19 10.78
CA ARG A 163 -14.65 -0.27 11.93
C ARG A 163 -13.23 0.32 12.01
N GLN A 164 -12.36 0.04 11.06
CA GLN A 164 -11.00 0.56 11.01
C GLN A 164 -10.86 1.67 9.96
N GLU A 165 -10.12 2.71 10.31
CA GLU A 165 -9.78 3.83 9.44
C GLU A 165 -8.27 4.09 9.50
N GLY A 166 -7.65 4.43 8.38
CA GLY A 166 -6.24 4.81 8.30
C GLY A 166 -6.06 6.12 7.54
N ARG A 167 -5.19 7.00 8.04
CA ARG A 167 -4.75 8.23 7.36
C ARG A 167 -3.23 8.30 7.34
N SER A 168 -2.68 8.64 6.19
CA SER A 168 -1.22 8.72 5.97
C SER A 168 -0.92 9.44 4.65
N GLN A 169 0.32 9.88 4.45
CA GLN A 169 0.76 10.42 3.17
C GLN A 169 0.89 9.35 2.07
N THR A 170 1.39 8.17 2.43
CA THR A 170 1.59 7.04 1.51
C THR A 170 1.18 5.71 2.14
N VAL A 171 0.66 4.79 1.33
CA VAL A 171 0.44 3.39 1.70
C VAL A 171 1.10 2.49 0.65
N TYR A 172 2.02 1.65 1.09
CA TYR A 172 2.61 0.56 0.31
C TYR A 172 1.96 -0.76 0.75
N TYR A 173 1.50 -1.57 -0.20
CA TYR A 173 0.81 -2.82 0.08
C TYR A 173 1.36 -3.98 -0.76
N GLU A 174 1.83 -5.02 -0.08
CA GLU A 174 2.20 -6.31 -0.69
C GLU A 174 1.01 -7.26 -0.60
N GLU A 175 0.36 -7.52 -1.74
CA GLU A 175 -0.89 -8.29 -1.78
C GLU A 175 -0.71 -9.73 -1.28
N ASP A 176 0.37 -10.39 -1.69
CA ASP A 176 0.63 -11.81 -1.36
C ASP A 176 0.95 -12.03 0.12
N ARG A 177 1.60 -11.07 0.78
CA ARG A 177 1.99 -11.14 2.19
C ARG A 177 0.99 -10.49 3.13
N GLY A 178 0.07 -9.68 2.62
CA GLY A 178 -0.80 -8.85 3.43
C GLY A 178 -0.03 -7.83 4.27
N LEU A 179 1.12 -7.34 3.77
CA LEU A 179 1.92 -6.32 4.45
C LEU A 179 1.52 -4.93 3.96
N ALA A 180 0.92 -4.13 4.83
CA ALA A 180 0.61 -2.72 4.59
C ALA A 180 1.57 -1.82 5.38
N ILE A 181 2.19 -0.86 4.71
CA ILE A 181 3.10 0.12 5.32
C ILE A 181 2.57 1.52 5.04
N PHE A 182 2.16 2.17 6.11
CA PHE A 182 1.69 3.55 6.14
C PHE A 182 2.84 4.45 6.53
N THR A 183 3.05 5.53 5.80
CA THR A 183 4.11 6.51 6.10
C THR A 183 3.58 7.92 5.97
N ASP A 184 3.96 8.78 6.91
CA ASP A 184 3.66 10.21 6.92
C ASP A 184 4.74 10.93 7.74
N GLU A 185 5.34 11.98 7.17
CA GLU A 185 6.38 12.75 7.87
C GLU A 185 5.83 13.46 9.11
N ASN A 186 4.56 13.86 9.06
CA ASN A 186 3.83 14.46 10.16
C ASN A 186 3.37 13.36 11.12
N GLN A 187 2.36 12.60 10.71
CA GLN A 187 1.77 11.54 11.55
C GLN A 187 0.82 10.64 10.76
N VAL A 188 1.08 9.34 10.77
CA VAL A 188 0.11 8.29 10.43
C VAL A 188 -0.87 8.14 11.59
N VAL A 189 -2.16 7.99 11.28
CA VAL A 189 -3.21 7.75 12.26
C VAL A 189 -4.02 6.52 11.84
N LEU A 190 -3.99 5.48 12.66
CA LEU A 190 -4.92 4.36 12.57
C LEU A 190 -5.95 4.46 13.68
N THR A 191 -7.23 4.46 13.31
CA THR A 191 -8.36 4.55 14.24
C THR A 191 -9.19 3.28 14.15
N ARG A 192 -9.53 2.70 15.29
CA ARG A 192 -10.48 1.59 15.39
C ARG A 192 -11.68 2.02 16.20
N LYS A 193 -12.81 2.13 15.53
CA LYS A 193 -14.08 2.50 16.13
C LYS A 193 -14.52 1.42 17.11
N ARG A 194 -14.83 1.81 18.34
CA ARG A 194 -15.35 0.93 19.40
C ARG A 194 -16.49 1.64 20.11
N ASP A 195 -17.40 0.88 20.72
CA ASP A 195 -18.57 1.46 21.39
C ASP A 195 -18.15 2.26 22.64
N ASN A 196 -17.04 1.86 23.28
CA ASN A 196 -16.49 2.47 24.50
C ASN A 196 -15.25 3.34 24.22
N GLY A 197 -15.32 4.14 23.16
CA GLY A 197 -14.25 5.05 22.74
C GLY A 197 -13.24 4.39 21.81
N ASP A 198 -12.85 5.15 20.78
CA ASP A 198 -11.94 4.67 19.73
C ASP A 198 -10.57 4.26 20.29
N LEU A 199 -9.98 3.24 19.68
CA LEU A 199 -8.55 2.95 19.83
C LEU A 199 -7.80 3.64 18.70
N ILE A 200 -6.85 4.52 19.04
CA ILE A 200 -6.07 5.28 18.06
C ILE A 200 -4.59 4.95 18.24
N ILE A 201 -3.93 4.59 17.14
CA ILE A 201 -2.49 4.34 17.07
C ILE A 201 -1.89 5.36 16.13
N GLN A 202 -0.89 6.09 16.63
CA GLN A 202 -0.19 7.12 15.87
C GLN A 202 1.31 6.84 15.83
N GLY A 203 1.94 7.19 14.72
CA GLY A 203 3.38 7.10 14.49
C GLY A 203 3.77 7.77 13.18
N LYS A 204 5.05 7.86 12.84
CA LYS A 204 5.47 8.31 11.49
C LYS A 204 5.42 7.20 10.46
N GLU A 205 5.60 5.98 10.92
CA GLU A 205 5.45 4.78 10.11
C GLU A 205 4.69 3.74 10.92
N ILE A 206 3.68 3.12 10.28
CA ILE A 206 2.96 1.99 10.84
C ILE A 206 2.99 0.87 9.81
N ARG A 207 3.41 -0.33 10.24
CA ARG A 207 3.43 -1.52 9.41
C ARG A 207 2.48 -2.55 9.98
N SER A 208 1.61 -3.10 9.15
CA SER A 208 0.56 -4.04 9.53
C SER A 208 0.65 -5.30 8.69
N LEU A 209 0.66 -6.46 9.35
CA LEU A 209 0.47 -7.77 8.74
C LEU A 209 -1.00 -8.15 8.95
N THR A 210 -1.80 -8.00 7.90
CA THR A 210 -3.27 -8.15 7.97
C THR A 210 -3.70 -9.56 8.36
N GLU A 211 -3.06 -10.58 7.79
CA GLU A 211 -3.35 -12.00 8.08
C GLU A 211 -2.91 -12.40 9.49
N ALA A 212 -1.68 -12.00 9.88
CA ALA A 212 -1.14 -12.31 11.20
C ALA A 212 -1.78 -11.46 12.30
N LYS A 213 -2.52 -10.41 11.94
CA LYS A 213 -3.20 -9.50 12.88
C LYS A 213 -2.23 -8.85 13.87
N ARG A 214 -1.06 -8.47 13.36
CA ARG A 214 0.02 -7.83 14.12
C ARG A 214 0.43 -6.54 13.43
N LEU A 215 0.80 -5.54 14.21
CA LEU A 215 1.36 -4.30 13.68
C LEU A 215 2.51 -3.77 14.54
N ILE A 216 3.36 -2.98 13.91
CA ILE A 216 4.37 -2.16 14.58
C ILE A 216 4.21 -0.69 14.17
N ALA A 217 4.52 0.22 15.08
CA ALA A 217 4.56 1.65 14.83
C ALA A 217 5.90 2.23 15.31
N THR A 218 6.46 3.17 14.54
CA THR A 218 7.76 3.80 14.83
C THR A 218 7.75 5.31 14.54
N GLY A 219 8.84 5.99 14.92
CA GLY A 219 9.01 7.42 14.70
C GLY A 219 8.41 8.31 15.80
N GLY A 220 8.25 7.77 17.00
CA GLY A 220 7.49 8.40 18.09
C GLY A 220 6.02 8.02 17.98
N VAL A 221 5.51 7.32 18.99
CA VAL A 221 4.19 6.70 18.95
C VAL A 221 3.30 7.19 20.07
N THR A 222 2.01 7.19 19.77
CA THR A 222 0.94 7.45 20.74
C THR A 222 -0.14 6.39 20.56
N LEU A 223 -0.51 5.73 21.66
CA LEU A 223 -1.64 4.82 21.77
C LEU A 223 -2.71 5.49 22.64
N ILE A 224 -3.90 5.72 22.09
CA ILE A 224 -5.04 6.31 22.80
C ILE A 224 -6.13 5.25 22.89
N ASP A 225 -6.60 4.96 24.10
CA ASP A 225 -7.55 3.88 24.39
C ASP A 225 -8.59 4.35 25.40
N GLY A 226 -9.51 5.22 24.96
CA GLY A 226 -10.39 5.97 25.87
C GLY A 226 -9.60 6.99 26.68
N ASP A 227 -9.69 6.93 28.02
CA ASP A 227 -9.01 7.87 28.91
C ASP A 227 -7.50 7.61 29.05
N ILE A 228 -7.01 6.45 28.59
CA ILE A 228 -5.62 6.04 28.69
C ILE A 228 -4.87 6.48 27.45
N THR A 229 -3.80 7.26 27.63
CA THR A 229 -2.86 7.64 26.56
C THR A 229 -1.46 7.18 26.92
N THR A 230 -0.86 6.36 26.06
CA THR A 230 0.49 5.83 26.23
C THR A 230 1.39 6.28 25.09
N THR A 231 2.54 6.88 25.41
CA THR A 231 3.53 7.37 24.45
C THR A 231 4.86 6.61 24.57
N GLY A 232 5.61 6.57 23.47
CA GLY A 232 6.93 5.95 23.40
C GLY A 232 7.65 6.26 22.09
N ALA A 233 8.79 5.62 21.87
CA ALA A 233 9.52 5.67 20.61
C ALA A 233 8.91 4.73 19.55
N SER A 234 8.42 3.58 20.00
CA SER A 234 7.85 2.53 19.15
C SER A 234 6.83 1.68 19.88
N LEU A 235 5.98 0.99 19.12
CA LEU A 235 4.91 0.15 19.62
C LEU A 235 4.81 -1.12 18.79
N TYR A 236 4.59 -2.24 19.46
CA TYR A 236 4.08 -3.48 18.89
C TYR A 236 2.64 -3.68 19.37
N TYR A 237 1.76 -4.16 18.50
CA TYR A 237 0.39 -4.48 18.86
C TYR A 237 -0.11 -5.74 18.16
N ASP A 238 -0.84 -6.55 18.92
CA ASP A 238 -1.44 -7.80 18.48
C ASP A 238 -2.96 -7.73 18.60
N ASP A 239 -3.66 -7.81 17.47
CA ASP A 239 -5.12 -7.66 17.41
C ASP A 239 -5.85 -8.88 17.95
N ASN A 240 -5.20 -10.05 17.96
CA ASN A 240 -5.82 -11.27 18.49
C ASN A 240 -5.96 -11.21 20.01
N THR A 241 -4.99 -10.59 20.68
CA THR A 241 -4.92 -10.53 22.14
C THR A 241 -5.30 -9.18 22.72
N GLY A 242 -5.25 -8.11 21.91
CA GLY A 242 -5.41 -6.74 22.35
C GLY A 242 -4.22 -6.23 23.18
N GLU A 243 -3.05 -6.85 23.04
CA GLU A 243 -1.85 -6.47 23.79
C GLU A 243 -0.98 -5.52 22.98
N ALA A 244 -0.67 -4.36 23.58
CA ALA A 244 0.31 -3.40 23.09
C ALA A 244 1.56 -3.43 23.96
N ILE A 245 2.74 -3.44 23.34
CA ILE A 245 4.03 -3.26 24.02
C ILE A 245 4.65 -1.97 23.49
N ILE A 246 4.87 -1.01 24.39
CA ILE A 246 5.35 0.34 24.06
C ILE A 246 6.73 0.53 24.66
N LEU A 247 7.70 0.92 23.83
CA LEU A 247 9.10 1.09 24.22
C LEU A 247 9.44 2.58 24.31
N GLY A 248 10.19 2.96 25.34
CA GLY A 248 10.81 4.29 25.43
C GLY A 248 11.94 4.47 24.42
N ASP A 249 12.37 5.72 24.23
CA ASP A 249 13.56 6.06 23.46
C ASP A 249 14.81 5.89 24.33
N ARG A 250 15.40 4.69 24.33
CA ARG A 250 16.61 4.40 25.12
C ARG A 250 17.79 5.29 24.73
N ALA A 251 17.93 5.62 23.44
CA ALA A 251 19.03 6.45 22.96
C ALA A 251 18.96 7.89 23.49
N LYS A 252 17.74 8.39 23.76
CA LYS A 252 17.50 9.71 24.34
C LYS A 252 17.21 9.69 25.84
N GLY A 253 17.26 8.52 26.49
CA GLY A 253 16.90 8.36 27.89
C GLY A 253 15.44 8.69 28.20
N LEU A 254 14.53 8.64 27.22
CA LEU A 254 13.11 8.95 27.41
C LEU A 254 12.33 7.64 27.65
N PRO A 255 11.66 7.47 28.80
CA PRO A 255 10.84 6.29 29.05
C PRO A 255 9.54 6.31 28.22
N ALA A 256 8.93 5.14 28.05
CA ALA A 256 7.52 5.07 27.68
C ALA A 256 6.67 5.58 28.86
N LYS A 257 5.62 6.33 28.56
CA LYS A 257 4.78 6.98 29.57
C LYS A 257 3.30 6.74 29.29
N SER A 258 2.56 6.30 30.28
CA SER A 258 1.11 6.15 30.24
C SER A 258 0.46 7.13 31.23
N VAL A 259 -0.63 7.76 30.81
CA VAL A 259 -1.47 8.63 31.64
C VAL A 259 -2.92 8.21 31.49
N ASN A 260 -3.59 7.95 32.60
CA ASN A 260 -5.04 7.79 32.65
C ASN A 260 -5.69 9.12 33.05
N LYS A 261 -6.46 9.73 32.17
CA LYS A 261 -7.09 11.03 32.42
C LYS A 261 -8.19 10.97 33.47
N LYS A 262 -8.82 9.81 33.67
CA LYS A 262 -9.97 9.66 34.57
C LYS A 262 -9.58 9.80 36.05
N ASP A 263 -8.43 9.24 36.43
CA ASP A 263 -7.94 9.19 37.81
C ASP A 263 -6.60 9.91 38.01
N GLY A 264 -5.98 10.41 36.93
CA GLY A 264 -4.68 11.07 36.94
C GLY A 264 -3.49 10.11 37.11
N ALA A 265 -3.73 8.79 37.11
CA ALA A 265 -2.67 7.81 37.32
C ALA A 265 -1.64 7.89 36.17
N THR A 266 -0.36 7.91 36.54
CA THR A 266 0.76 7.95 35.60
C THR A 266 1.69 6.79 35.86
N LEU A 267 2.11 6.11 34.79
CA LEU A 267 3.12 5.05 34.81
C LEU A 267 4.22 5.38 33.81
N SER A 268 5.47 5.19 34.20
CA SER A 268 6.63 5.49 33.35
C SER A 268 7.69 4.40 33.51
N SER A 269 8.19 3.87 32.40
CA SER A 269 9.24 2.83 32.38
C SER A 269 9.89 2.72 31.01
N GLY A 270 11.03 2.04 30.90
CA GLY A 270 11.67 1.75 29.61
C GLY A 270 10.78 0.93 28.67
N THR A 271 9.86 0.12 29.21
CA THR A 271 8.86 -0.61 28.43
C THR A 271 7.57 -0.78 29.23
N LEU A 272 6.44 -0.52 28.58
CA LEU A 272 5.10 -0.68 29.13
C LEU A 272 4.32 -1.72 28.31
N LYS A 273 3.49 -2.50 29.00
CA LYS A 273 2.49 -3.38 28.38
C LYS A 273 1.11 -2.82 28.68
N GLN A 274 0.30 -2.61 27.65
CA GLN A 274 -1.10 -2.21 27.76
C GLN A 274 -1.99 -3.29 27.17
N ASN A 275 -2.94 -3.78 27.95
CA ASN A 275 -4.03 -4.61 27.44
C ASN A 275 -5.25 -3.71 27.21
N VAL A 276 -5.61 -3.51 25.94
CA VAL A 276 -6.66 -2.56 25.55
C VAL A 276 -8.07 -3.11 25.76
N ASN A 277 -8.21 -4.43 25.87
CA ASN A 277 -9.50 -5.08 26.15
C ASN A 277 -9.90 -4.86 27.62
N ASN A 278 -8.91 -4.82 28.50
CA ASN A 278 -9.11 -4.73 29.94
C ASN A 278 -8.74 -3.33 30.49
N LYS A 279 -8.35 -2.38 29.62
CA LYS A 279 -7.92 -1.02 29.96
C LYS A 279 -6.84 -0.99 31.05
N ARG A 280 -5.87 -1.90 30.99
CA ARG A 280 -4.83 -2.04 32.01
C ARG A 280 -3.45 -1.78 31.45
N VAL A 281 -2.68 -0.93 32.11
CA VAL A 281 -1.27 -0.67 31.80
C VAL A 281 -0.40 -1.14 32.95
N GLN A 282 0.71 -1.80 32.61
CA GLN A 282 1.65 -2.34 33.58
C GLN A 282 3.09 -2.23 33.06
N LEU A 283 4.04 -2.34 34.00
CA LEU A 283 5.45 -2.46 33.69
C LEU A 283 5.71 -3.76 32.91
N TYR A 284 6.58 -3.69 31.90
CA TYR A 284 7.03 -4.87 31.17
C TYR A 284 8.52 -5.09 31.42
N ASN A 285 8.84 -6.04 32.29
CA ASN A 285 10.20 -6.26 32.82
C ASN A 285 10.99 -7.31 32.02
N GLN A 286 10.42 -7.84 30.94
CA GLN A 286 11.11 -8.80 30.08
C GLN A 286 11.83 -8.03 28.95
N PRO A 287 12.98 -8.53 28.48
CA PRO A 287 13.59 -8.01 27.26
C PRO A 287 12.61 -8.14 26.09
N PHE A 288 12.34 -7.03 25.41
CA PHE A 288 11.54 -7.00 24.19
C PHE A 288 12.27 -6.24 23.10
N LYS A 289 12.19 -6.76 21.88
CA LYS A 289 12.67 -6.13 20.66
C LYS A 289 11.53 -6.16 19.66
N LEU A 290 11.33 -5.07 18.93
CA LEU A 290 10.37 -5.04 17.83
C LEU A 290 10.72 -6.13 16.79
N PRO A 291 9.72 -6.91 16.33
CA PRO A 291 9.93 -7.94 15.32
C PRO A 291 10.03 -7.35 13.90
N GLU A 292 10.88 -6.35 13.68
CA GLU A 292 10.97 -5.60 12.42
C GLU A 292 11.22 -6.47 11.19
N ALA A 293 11.91 -7.61 11.36
CA ALA A 293 12.18 -8.57 10.29
C ALA A 293 10.90 -9.10 9.64
N ASP A 294 9.84 -9.33 10.43
CA ASP A 294 8.54 -9.81 9.94
C ASP A 294 7.86 -8.77 9.02
N PHE A 295 8.18 -7.49 9.21
CA PHE A 295 7.56 -6.33 8.54
C PHE A 295 8.47 -5.69 7.49
N LYS A 296 9.49 -6.40 7.02
CA LYS A 296 10.41 -5.91 6.01
C LYS A 296 9.74 -5.88 4.62
N LYS A 297 9.99 -4.82 3.84
CA LYS A 297 9.51 -4.72 2.45
C LYS A 297 10.20 -5.78 1.59
N ALA A 298 9.49 -6.30 0.59
CA ALA A 298 10.09 -7.13 -0.45
C ALA A 298 11.24 -6.35 -1.13
N GLY A 299 12.40 -7.01 -1.25
CA GLY A 299 13.59 -6.42 -1.88
C GLY A 299 14.35 -5.38 -1.04
N SER A 300 13.93 -5.10 0.21
CA SER A 300 14.72 -4.30 1.17
C SER A 300 15.62 -5.16 2.03
#